data_AF-A0A1G0KS52-F1
#
_entry.id   AF-A0A1G0KS52-F1
#
_cell.length_a   1.000
_cell.length_b   1.000
_cell.length_c   1.000
_cell.angle_alpha   90.00
_cell.angle_beta   90.00
_cell.angle_gamma   90.00
#
_symmetry.space_group_name_H-M   'P 1'
#
loop_
_entity.id
_entity.type
_entity.pdbx_description
1 polymer ?
#
loop_
_entity_poly.entity_id
_entity_poly.type
_entity_poly.pdbx_seq_one_letter_code
_entity_poly.pdbx_strand_id
1 'polypeptide(L)'
;MNIFEELEVIYSEIDNHYAQKELEARNNFDSNQERGFARKRELNDHAYYLFMFTRFEDHIREESSKLIKQCQDNITDWNQRRPWDILPNDKSSDKLFFLNRVALLVDKGSHHYQSIKGYYDLRNTIGHGGTFTTPIFIPTVVNDFNRYSIMLLA
;
A
#
# COMPACT_ATOMS: atom_id res chain seq x y z
N MET A 1 11.65 -7.07 -13.40
CA MET A 1 11.74 -6.48 -12.04
C MET A 1 10.49 -5.64 -11.86
N ASN A 2 9.67 -5.94 -10.87
CA ASN A 2 8.51 -5.12 -10.53
C ASN A 2 8.99 -3.85 -9.79
N ILE A 3 8.29 -2.73 -9.91
CA ILE A 3 8.60 -1.49 -9.19
C ILE A 3 8.76 -1.73 -7.68
N PHE A 4 8.02 -2.69 -7.12
CA PHE A 4 8.13 -3.06 -5.72
C PHE A 4 9.46 -3.73 -5.34
N GLU A 5 10.05 -4.52 -6.23
CA GLU A 5 11.37 -5.15 -6.02
C GLU A 5 12.49 -4.10 -6.10
N GLU A 6 12.41 -3.17 -7.06
CA GLU A 6 13.33 -2.04 -7.16
C GLU A 6 13.31 -1.19 -5.89
N LEU A 7 12.12 -0.91 -5.36
CA LEU A 7 11.96 -0.12 -4.14
C LEU A 7 12.47 -0.85 -2.90
N GLU A 8 12.33 -2.17 -2.83
CA GLU A 8 12.87 -2.98 -1.74
C GLU A 8 14.40 -2.91 -1.69
N VAL A 9 15.07 -2.94 -2.84
CA VAL A 9 16.53 -2.81 -2.92
C VAL A 9 16.99 -1.45 -2.39
N ILE A 10 16.41 -0.35 -2.89
CA ILE A 10 16.80 1.00 -2.45
C ILE A 10 16.47 1.20 -0.97
N TYR A 11 15.32 0.71 -0.51
CA TYR A 11 14.97 0.72 0.91
C TYR A 11 16.04 0.03 1.75
N SER A 12 16.43 -1.18 1.35
CA SER A 12 17.41 -1.99 2.08
C SER A 12 18.78 -1.32 2.13
N GLU A 13 19.21 -0.65 1.06
CA GLU A 13 20.46 0.12 1.06
C GLU A 13 20.43 1.25 2.11
N ILE A 14 19.34 2.02 2.15
CA ILE A 14 19.18 3.15 3.08
C ILE A 14 19.04 2.65 4.53
N ASP A 15 18.25 1.60 4.75
CA ASP A 15 18.06 1.03 6.08
C ASP A 15 19.37 0.46 6.63
N ASN A 16 20.11 -0.31 5.83
CA ASN A 16 21.40 -0.86 6.22
C ASN A 16 22.43 0.23 6.57
N HIS A 17 22.47 1.32 5.79
CA HIS A 17 23.35 2.45 6.08
C HIS A 17 23.07 3.07 7.45
N TYR A 18 21.79 3.29 7.77
CA TYR A 18 21.45 3.86 9.08
C TYR A 18 21.56 2.85 10.23
N ALA A 19 21.31 1.57 9.97
CA ALA A 19 21.53 0.51 10.96
C ALA A 19 23.00 0.37 11.34
N GLN A 20 23.91 0.48 10.35
CA GLN A 20 25.36 0.51 10.61
C GLN A 20 25.76 1.70 11.47
N LYS A 21 25.26 2.90 11.14
CA LYS A 21 25.54 4.12 11.93
C LYS A 21 24.96 4.08 13.34
N GLU A 22 23.78 3.49 13.51
CA GLU A 22 23.19 3.24 14.83
C GLU A 22 24.10 2.34 15.68
N LEU A 23 24.62 1.25 15.09
CA LEU A 23 25.54 0.33 15.75
C LEU A 23 26.88 1.01 16.10
N GLU A 24 27.44 1.82 15.21
CA GLU A 24 28.65 2.60 15.46
C GLU A 24 28.46 3.59 16.61
N ALA A 25 27.34 4.33 16.63
CA ALA A 25 27.01 5.25 17.71
C ALA A 25 26.86 4.53 19.06
N ARG A 26 26.20 3.36 19.06
CA ARG A 26 26.08 2.50 20.25
C ARG A 26 27.45 2.05 20.77
N ASN A 27 28.33 1.60 19.88
CA ASN A 27 29.69 1.18 20.25
C ASN A 27 30.54 2.33 20.81
N ASN A 28 30.26 3.56 20.38
CA ASN A 28 30.90 4.78 20.87
C ASN A 28 30.20 5.37 22.12
N PHE A 29 29.16 4.72 22.65
CA PHE A 29 28.33 5.19 23.76
C PHE A 29 27.65 6.55 23.51
N ASP A 30 27.46 6.96 22.24
CA ASP A 30 26.75 8.18 21.88
C ASP A 30 25.25 7.92 21.72
N SER A 31 24.55 7.93 22.86
CA SER A 31 23.09 7.72 22.94
C SER A 31 22.26 8.76 22.20
N ASN A 32 22.80 9.94 21.89
CA ASN A 32 22.08 10.95 21.11
C ASN A 32 22.12 10.61 19.63
N GLN A 33 23.28 10.23 19.11
CA GLN A 33 23.42 9.78 17.73
C GLN A 33 22.67 8.48 17.46
N GLU A 34 22.73 7.51 18.39
CA GLU A 34 21.98 6.26 18.28
C GLU A 34 20.48 6.53 18.09
N ARG A 35 19.88 7.34 18.98
CA ARG A 35 18.47 7.75 18.86
C ARG A 35 18.20 8.54 17.58
N GLY A 36 19.13 9.37 17.14
CA GLY A 36 19.04 10.11 15.90
C GLY A 36 18.99 9.21 14.66
N PHE A 37 19.79 8.15 14.61
CA PHE A 37 19.79 7.18 13.52
C PHE A 37 18.57 6.27 13.55
N ALA A 38 18.17 5.79 14.74
CA ALA A 38 16.92 5.03 14.90
C ALA A 38 15.71 5.83 14.40
N ARG A 39 15.64 7.13 14.73
CA ARG A 39 14.56 8.01 14.24
C ARG A 39 14.60 8.19 12.71
N LYS A 40 15.78 8.24 12.10
CA LYS A 40 15.91 8.32 10.63
C LYS A 40 15.42 7.04 9.95
N ARG A 41 15.67 5.87 10.53
CA ARG A 41 15.13 4.59 10.03
C ARG A 41 13.61 4.55 10.09
N GLU A 42 13.03 4.93 11.23
CA GLU A 42 11.57 5.02 11.38
C GLU A 42 10.93 5.97 10.36
N LEU A 43 11.54 7.14 10.12
CA LEU A 43 11.07 8.08 9.10
C LEU A 43 11.21 7.52 7.68
N ASN A 44 12.28 6.76 7.41
CA ASN A 44 12.48 6.07 6.14
C ASN A 44 11.40 5.02 5.92
N ASP A 45 11.08 4.19 6.92
CA ASP A 45 10.01 3.20 6.87
C ASP A 45 8.67 3.86 6.53
N HIS A 46 8.33 4.95 7.20
CA HIS A 46 7.08 5.67 6.93
C HIS A 46 7.02 6.26 5.51
N ALA A 47 8.10 6.89 5.06
CA ALA A 47 8.18 7.48 3.73
C ALA A 47 8.05 6.41 2.64
N TYR A 48 8.78 5.31 2.79
CA TYR A 48 8.71 4.16 1.88
C TYR A 48 7.33 3.53 1.89
N TYR A 49 6.75 3.30 3.07
CA TYR A 49 5.42 2.75 3.19
C TYR A 49 4.37 3.57 2.45
N LEU A 50 4.37 4.89 2.65
CA LEU A 50 3.43 5.78 1.97
C LEU A 50 3.60 5.72 0.45
N PHE A 51 4.84 5.75 -0.04
CA PHE A 51 5.13 5.66 -1.47
C PHE A 51 4.72 4.31 -2.07
N MET A 52 4.97 3.22 -1.37
CA MET A 52 4.55 1.87 -1.79
C MET A 52 3.02 1.78 -1.84
N PHE A 53 2.35 2.34 -0.84
CA PHE A 53 0.90 2.33 -0.78
C PHE A 53 0.28 3.12 -1.93
N THR A 54 0.86 4.26 -2.36
CA THR A 54 0.30 5.00 -3.51
C THR A 54 0.37 4.20 -4.81
N ARG A 55 1.45 3.42 -5.02
CA ARG A 55 1.55 2.51 -6.17
C ARG A 55 0.52 1.39 -6.12
N PHE A 56 0.32 0.82 -4.94
CA PHE A 56 -0.70 -0.20 -4.72
C PHE A 56 -2.12 0.35 -4.91
N GLU A 57 -2.38 1.57 -4.44
CA GLU A 57 -3.65 2.27 -4.62
C GLU A 57 -3.96 2.52 -6.09
N ASP A 58 -2.97 2.96 -6.87
CA ASP A 58 -3.11 3.14 -8.32
C ASP A 58 -3.40 1.82 -9.04
N HIS A 59 -2.77 0.72 -8.62
CA HIS A 59 -3.04 -0.61 -9.16
C HIS A 59 -4.48 -1.06 -8.88
N ILE A 60 -4.96 -0.91 -7.65
CA ILE A 60 -6.37 -1.21 -7.30
C ILE A 60 -7.34 -0.33 -8.10
N ARG A 61 -7.03 0.96 -8.27
CA ARG A 61 -7.82 1.88 -9.09
C ARG A 61 -7.89 1.39 -10.53
N GLU A 62 -6.78 0.90 -11.07
CA GLU A 62 -6.73 0.34 -12.41
C GLU A 62 -7.59 -0.90 -12.58
N GLU A 63 -7.37 -1.92 -11.74
CA GLU A 63 -8.07 -3.20 -11.87
C GLU A 63 -9.56 -3.06 -11.61
N SER A 64 -9.97 -2.24 -10.62
CA SER A 64 -11.39 -1.98 -10.37
C SER A 64 -12.05 -1.23 -11.53
N SER A 65 -11.36 -0.28 -12.17
CA SER A 65 -11.88 0.39 -13.36
C SER A 65 -12.00 -0.55 -14.57
N LYS A 66 -11.05 -1.48 -14.75
CA LYS A 66 -11.14 -2.53 -15.79
C LYS A 66 -12.36 -3.43 -15.56
N LEU A 67 -12.56 -3.89 -14.32
CA LEU A 67 -13.71 -4.72 -13.94
C LEU A 67 -15.04 -4.00 -14.19
N ILE A 68 -15.17 -2.75 -13.74
CA ILE A 68 -16.39 -1.94 -13.96
C ILE A 68 -16.69 -1.84 -15.45
N LYS A 69 -15.70 -1.49 -16.27
CA LYS A 69 -15.87 -1.38 -17.72
C LYS A 69 -16.27 -2.71 -18.34
N GLN A 70 -15.60 -3.80 -17.96
CA GLN A 70 -15.93 -5.14 -18.44
C GLN A 70 -17.38 -5.53 -18.12
N CYS A 71 -17.87 -5.22 -16.92
CA CYS A 71 -19.26 -5.48 -16.52
C CYS A 71 -20.25 -4.59 -17.29
N GLN A 72 -19.94 -3.31 -17.52
CA GLN A 72 -20.76 -2.40 -18.33
C GLN A 72 -20.89 -2.87 -19.78
N ASP A 73 -19.79 -3.37 -20.37
CA ASP A 73 -19.72 -3.74 -21.78
C ASP A 73 -20.33 -5.14 -22.05
N ASN A 74 -20.11 -6.10 -21.15
CA ASN A 74 -20.42 -7.51 -21.42
C ASN A 74 -21.74 -8.03 -20.80
N ILE A 75 -22.25 -7.41 -19.74
CA ILE A 75 -23.50 -7.86 -19.12
C ILE A 75 -24.69 -7.38 -19.96
N THR A 76 -25.42 -8.32 -20.56
CA THR A 76 -26.59 -8.01 -21.42
C THR A 76 -27.89 -7.87 -20.63
N ASP A 77 -28.04 -8.58 -19.52
CA ASP A 77 -29.20 -8.44 -18.63
C ASP A 77 -29.15 -7.08 -17.92
N TRP A 78 -30.11 -6.21 -18.25
CA TRP A 78 -30.23 -4.88 -17.67
C TRP A 78 -30.29 -4.89 -16.13
N ASN A 79 -30.96 -5.87 -15.51
CA ASN A 79 -31.08 -5.92 -14.05
C ASN A 79 -29.73 -6.14 -13.36
N GLN A 80 -28.84 -6.89 -14.01
CA GLN A 80 -27.49 -7.16 -13.53
C GLN A 80 -26.50 -6.06 -13.94
N ARG A 81 -26.73 -5.41 -15.08
CA ARG A 81 -25.87 -4.34 -15.60
C ARG A 81 -26.08 -3.00 -14.90
N ARG A 82 -27.33 -2.62 -14.60
CA ARG A 82 -27.67 -1.29 -14.06
C ARG A 82 -26.86 -0.82 -12.83
N PRO A 83 -26.43 -1.68 -11.88
CA PRO A 83 -25.59 -1.23 -10.77
C PRO A 83 -24.17 -0.84 -11.21
N TRP A 84 -23.70 -1.36 -12.34
CA TRP A 84 -22.40 -1.03 -12.91
C TRP A 84 -22.47 0.27 -13.72
N ASP A 85 -23.58 0.55 -14.39
CA ASP A 85 -23.77 1.78 -15.18
C ASP A 85 -23.75 3.06 -14.31
N ILE A 86 -24.01 2.96 -13.00
CA ILE A 86 -23.92 4.10 -12.06
C ILE A 86 -22.51 4.34 -11.53
N LEU A 87 -21.58 3.40 -11.71
CA LEU A 87 -20.21 3.50 -11.22
C LEU A 87 -19.34 4.26 -12.23
N PRO A 88 -18.45 5.16 -11.76
CA PRO A 88 -17.50 5.83 -12.65
C PRO A 88 -16.52 4.80 -13.22
N ASN A 89 -16.38 4.77 -14.55
CA ASN A 89 -15.44 3.88 -15.23
C ASN A 89 -14.05 4.52 -15.44
N ASP A 90 -13.97 5.86 -15.47
CA ASP A 90 -12.71 6.56 -15.64
C ASP A 90 -11.93 6.68 -14.32
N LYS A 91 -10.65 6.27 -14.35
CA LYS A 91 -9.67 6.45 -13.26
C LYS A 91 -9.56 7.91 -12.81
N SER A 92 -9.79 8.88 -13.72
CA SER A 92 -9.68 10.32 -13.43
C SER A 92 -10.93 10.94 -12.80
N SER A 93 -12.07 10.25 -12.90
CA SER A 93 -13.38 10.72 -12.41
C SER A 93 -13.68 10.29 -10.97
N ASP A 94 -12.62 10.06 -10.18
CA ASP A 94 -12.56 9.19 -9.01
C ASP A 94 -13.44 9.63 -7.82
N LYS A 95 -14.73 9.30 -7.90
CA LYS A 95 -15.69 9.46 -6.79
C LYS A 95 -15.78 8.24 -5.89
N LEU A 96 -15.12 7.12 -6.26
CA LEU A 96 -15.25 5.87 -5.53
C LEU A 96 -14.14 5.77 -4.48
N PHE A 97 -14.54 5.68 -3.21
CA PHE A 97 -13.59 5.49 -2.11
C PHE A 97 -12.73 4.23 -2.30
N PHE A 98 -11.47 4.29 -1.87
CA PHE A 98 -10.50 3.20 -2.01
C PHE A 98 -11.05 1.84 -1.55
N LEU A 99 -11.59 1.74 -0.33
CA LEU A 99 -12.13 0.47 0.19
C LEU A 99 -13.36 -0.04 -0.56
N ASN A 100 -14.09 0.83 -1.27
CA ASN A 100 -15.16 0.39 -2.16
C ASN A 100 -14.58 -0.24 -3.43
N ARG A 101 -13.48 0.29 -3.97
CA ARG A 101 -12.74 -0.34 -5.09
C ARG A 101 -12.22 -1.72 -4.70
N VAL A 102 -11.63 -1.83 -3.50
CA VAL A 102 -11.18 -3.12 -2.96
C VAL A 102 -12.35 -4.11 -2.87
N ALA A 103 -13.51 -3.67 -2.38
CA ALA A 103 -14.70 -4.51 -2.26
C ALA A 103 -15.31 -4.98 -3.60
N LEU A 104 -14.95 -4.35 -4.72
CA LEU A 104 -15.33 -4.83 -6.05
C LEU A 104 -14.44 -5.99 -6.50
N LEU A 105 -13.18 -5.99 -6.08
CA LEU A 105 -12.18 -6.95 -6.52
C LEU A 105 -12.07 -8.17 -5.58
N VAL A 106 -12.37 -8.00 -4.30
CA VAL A 106 -12.30 -9.05 -3.30
C VAL A 106 -13.50 -9.03 -2.37
N ASP A 107 -13.92 -10.20 -1.91
CA ASP A 107 -15.01 -10.33 -0.93
C ASP A 107 -14.66 -9.58 0.37
N LYS A 108 -15.57 -8.73 0.85
CA LYS A 108 -15.45 -7.97 2.11
C LYS A 108 -15.26 -8.88 3.33
N GLY A 109 -15.78 -10.10 3.29
CA GLY A 109 -15.62 -11.11 4.33
C GLY A 109 -14.25 -11.79 4.33
N SER A 110 -13.46 -11.64 3.25
CA SER A 110 -12.20 -12.34 3.09
C SER A 110 -11.07 -11.76 3.97
N HIS A 111 -10.11 -12.63 4.32
CA HIS A 111 -8.87 -12.22 4.95
C HIS A 111 -8.14 -11.13 4.12
N HIS A 112 -8.12 -11.26 2.80
CA HIS A 112 -7.47 -10.30 1.90
C HIS A 112 -8.05 -8.90 2.02
N TYR A 113 -9.38 -8.76 2.05
CA TYR A 113 -10.02 -7.48 2.26
C TYR A 113 -9.60 -6.85 3.59
N GLN A 114 -9.60 -7.64 4.67
CA GLN A 114 -9.24 -7.15 6.00
C GLN A 114 -7.76 -6.74 6.08
N SER A 115 -6.85 -7.49 5.46
CA SER A 115 -5.43 -7.12 5.38
C SER A 115 -5.22 -5.81 4.62
N ILE A 116 -5.84 -5.66 3.43
CA ILE A 116 -5.75 -4.42 2.64
C ILE A 116 -6.34 -3.24 3.41
N LYS A 117 -7.45 -3.45 4.12
CA LYS A 117 -8.04 -2.44 5.01
C LYS A 117 -7.07 -2.03 6.11
N GLY A 118 -6.37 -2.99 6.73
CA GLY A 118 -5.35 -2.71 7.75
C GLY A 118 -4.24 -1.81 7.22
N TYR A 119 -3.75 -2.06 6.00
CA TYR A 119 -2.79 -1.19 5.34
C TYR A 119 -3.36 0.21 5.04
N TYR A 120 -4.60 0.28 4.57
CA TYR A 120 -5.25 1.58 4.34
C TYR A 120 -5.39 2.41 5.63
N ASP A 121 -5.77 1.76 6.73
CA ASP A 121 -5.90 2.41 8.05
C ASP A 121 -4.52 2.88 8.56
N LEU A 122 -3.47 2.06 8.37
CA LEU A 122 -2.09 2.45 8.68
C LEU A 122 -1.65 3.66 7.85
N ARG A 123 -1.95 3.68 6.54
CA ARG A 123 -1.65 4.82 5.65
C ARG A 123 -2.33 6.09 6.12
N ASN A 124 -3.61 6.02 6.51
CA ASN A 124 -4.33 7.18 7.01
C ASN A 124 -3.75 7.67 8.34
N THR A 125 -3.39 6.76 9.24
CA THR A 125 -2.72 7.10 10.50
C THR A 125 -1.43 7.86 10.24
N ILE A 126 -0.62 7.38 9.28
CA ILE A 126 0.65 8.01 8.96
C ILE A 126 0.44 9.38 8.30
N GLY A 127 -0.43 9.45 7.29
CA GLY A 127 -0.70 10.66 6.51
C GLY A 127 -1.33 11.80 7.31
N HIS A 128 -2.04 11.49 8.41
CA HIS A 128 -2.65 12.49 9.28
C HIS A 128 -1.80 12.88 10.49
N GLY A 129 -0.55 12.41 10.58
CA GLY A 129 0.36 12.77 11.66
C GLY A 129 0.00 12.16 13.02
N GLY A 130 -0.64 10.99 13.03
CA GLY A 130 -0.94 10.26 14.26
C GLY A 130 0.32 9.86 15.03
N THR A 131 0.17 9.44 16.30
CA THR A 131 1.31 8.92 17.07
C THR A 131 1.77 7.58 16.52
N PHE A 132 2.95 7.59 15.91
CA PHE A 132 3.54 6.44 15.24
C PHE A 132 4.23 5.54 16.28
N THR A 133 3.52 4.56 16.80
CA THR A 133 4.08 3.57 17.74
C THR A 133 4.19 2.18 17.13
N THR A 134 3.63 1.98 15.94
CA THR A 134 3.62 0.67 15.26
C THR A 134 4.79 0.61 14.28
N PRO A 135 5.77 -0.28 14.50
CA PRO A 135 6.86 -0.50 13.55
C PRO A 135 6.30 -0.99 12.21
N ILE A 136 6.84 -0.47 11.11
CA ILE A 136 6.49 -0.93 9.76
C ILE A 136 7.64 -1.78 9.23
N PHE A 137 7.37 -3.06 9.01
CA PHE A 137 8.35 -3.95 8.39
C PHE A 137 8.17 -3.95 6.88
N ILE A 138 8.94 -3.11 6.19
CA ILE A 138 8.82 -2.89 4.74
C ILE A 138 8.93 -4.16 3.89
N PRO A 139 9.82 -5.14 4.17
CA PRO A 139 9.87 -6.36 3.37
C PRO A 139 8.54 -7.15 3.39
N THR A 140 7.83 -7.18 4.53
CA THR A 140 6.49 -7.79 4.58
C THR A 140 5.49 -6.98 3.76
N VAL A 141 5.53 -5.64 3.83
CA VAL A 141 4.65 -4.78 3.02
C VAL A 141 4.86 -5.02 1.52
N VAL A 142 6.11 -5.08 1.08
CA VAL A 142 6.48 -5.35 -0.33
C VAL A 142 5.90 -6.69 -0.77
N ASN A 143 6.15 -7.75 0.00
CA ASN A 143 5.67 -9.09 -0.32
C ASN A 143 4.13 -9.14 -0.39
N ASP A 144 3.45 -8.54 0.58
CA ASP A 144 1.99 -8.49 0.62
C ASP A 144 1.41 -7.72 -0.57
N PHE A 145 1.95 -6.54 -0.91
CA PHE A 145 1.46 -5.76 -2.06
C PHE A 145 1.74 -6.45 -3.39
N ASN A 146 2.87 -7.13 -3.54
CA ASN A 146 3.15 -7.98 -4.70
C ASN A 146 2.11 -9.10 -4.82
N ARG A 147 1.86 -9.82 -3.71
CA ARG A 147 0.89 -10.92 -3.67
C ARG A 147 -0.53 -10.45 -4.02
N TYR A 148 -0.98 -9.34 -3.43
CA TYR A 148 -2.31 -8.81 -3.71
C TYR A 148 -2.41 -8.31 -5.15
N SER A 149 -1.37 -7.64 -5.67
CA SER A 149 -1.36 -7.17 -7.06
C SER A 149 -1.52 -8.32 -8.07
N ILE A 150 -0.91 -9.48 -7.82
CA ILE A 150 -1.05 -10.68 -8.65
C ILE A 150 -2.44 -11.30 -8.49
N MET A 151 -2.92 -11.44 -7.25
CA MET A 151 -4.22 -12.07 -6.97
C MET A 151 -5.37 -11.31 -7.62
N LEU A 152 -5.32 -9.98 -7.66
CA LEU A 152 -6.37 -9.13 -8.25
C LEU A 152 -6.45 -9.24 -9.79
N LEU A 153 -5.48 -9.91 -10.43
CA LEU A 153 -5.47 -10.18 -11.87
C LEU A 153 -6.05 -11.56 -12.24
N ALA A 154 -6.29 -12.44 -11.25
CA ALA A 154 -6.75 -13.82 -11.43
C ALA A 154 -8.27 -13.93 -11.29
#